data_AF-A0A7C3K4R4-F1
#
_entry.id   AF-A0A7C3K4R4-F1
#
_cell.length_a   1.000
_cell.length_b   1.000
_cell.length_c   1.000
_cell.angle_alpha   90.00
_cell.angle_beta   90.00
_cell.angle_gamma   90.00
#
_symmetry.space_group_name_H-M   'P 1'
#
loop_
_entity.id
_entity.type
_entity.pdbx_description
1 polymer ?
#
loop_
_entity_poly.entity_id
_entity_poly.type
_entity_poly.pdbx_seq_one_letter_code
_entity_poly.pdbx_strand_id
1 'polypeptide(L)'
;MEIPKKYFHDKPVLALLSTNVFLVVLVAVVVLLRLSSNSGEDFIVQYRENLGLNGFTAGTALDILSFIAFAAMVAAVNIAISIRVYSLKHQLSLVVLGFSVLLLILTLIVSNALLVLQ
;
A
#
# COMPACT_ATOMS: atom_id res chain seq x y z
N MET A 1 5.56 -24.65 -8.09
CA MET A 1 4.48 -23.79 -8.61
C MET A 1 4.78 -23.53 -10.07
N GLU A 2 3.98 -24.04 -11.00
CA GLU A 2 4.19 -23.74 -12.42
C GLU A 2 3.54 -22.39 -12.74
N ILE A 3 4.37 -21.36 -12.90
CA ILE A 3 3.89 -20.06 -13.34
C ILE A 3 3.56 -20.20 -14.84
N PRO A 4 2.31 -19.98 -15.27
CA PRO A 4 1.96 -20.13 -16.66
C PRO A 4 2.77 -19.13 -17.51
N LYS A 5 3.55 -19.63 -18.48
CA LYS A 5 4.45 -18.81 -19.34
C LYS A 5 3.75 -17.64 -20.06
N LYS A 6 2.41 -17.71 -20.21
CA LYS A 6 1.59 -16.62 -20.77
C LYS A 6 1.39 -15.43 -19.83
N TYR A 7 1.52 -15.61 -18.50
CA TYR A 7 1.31 -14.55 -17.51
C TYR A 7 2.24 -13.34 -17.72
N PHE A 8 3.51 -13.60 -18.02
CA PHE A 8 4.51 -12.55 -18.28
C PHE A 8 4.50 -12.07 -19.74
N HIS A 9 3.72 -12.70 -20.63
CA HIS A 9 3.57 -12.28 -22.02
C HIS A 9 2.38 -11.35 -22.24
N ASP A 10 1.40 -11.34 -21.34
CA ASP A 10 0.27 -10.43 -21.42
C ASP A 10 0.67 -9.03 -20.96
N LYS A 11 0.84 -8.14 -21.94
CA LYS A 11 1.07 -6.70 -21.74
C LYS A 11 0.16 -6.05 -20.68
N PRO A 12 -1.17 -6.30 -20.63
CA PRO A 12 -2.01 -5.66 -19.61
C PRO A 12 -1.72 -6.17 -18.19
N VAL A 13 -1.45 -7.46 -18.03
CA VAL A 13 -1.09 -8.05 -16.72
C VAL A 13 0.26 -7.52 -16.26
N LEU A 14 1.24 -7.45 -17.17
CA LEU A 14 2.57 -6.91 -16.87
C LEU A 14 2.51 -5.43 -16.50
N ALA A 15 1.72 -4.64 -17.22
CA ALA A 15 1.49 -3.23 -16.92
C ALA A 15 0.89 -3.05 -15.52
N LEU A 16 -0.21 -3.76 -15.21
CA LEU A 16 -0.83 -3.70 -13.89
C LEU A 16 0.10 -4.19 -12.77
N LEU A 17 0.91 -5.21 -13.03
CA LEU A 17 1.89 -5.72 -12.08
C LEU A 17 2.95 -4.66 -11.78
N SER A 18 3.50 -4.04 -12.82
CA SER A 18 4.46 -2.95 -12.68
C SER A 18 3.87 -1.76 -11.93
N THR A 19 2.61 -1.41 -12.19
CA THR A 19 1.90 -0.33 -11.50
C THR A 19 1.73 -0.64 -10.01
N ASN A 20 1.37 -1.88 -9.64
CA ASN A 20 1.27 -2.27 -8.24
C ASN A 20 2.62 -2.17 -7.52
N VAL A 21 3.69 -2.70 -8.14
CA VAL A 21 5.04 -2.61 -7.58
C VAL A 21 5.48 -1.15 -7.44
N PHE A 22 5.24 -0.33 -8.47
CA PHE A 22 5.53 1.09 -8.44
C PHE A 22 4.78 1.82 -7.32
N LEU A 23 3.49 1.51 -7.12
CA LEU A 23 2.69 2.10 -6.04
C LEU A 23 3.21 1.73 -4.66
N VAL A 24 3.63 0.49 -4.44
CA VAL A 24 4.24 0.08 -3.15
C VAL A 24 5.53 0.86 -2.90
N VAL A 25 6.39 0.97 -3.91
CA VAL A 25 7.64 1.75 -3.81
C VAL A 25 7.32 3.22 -3.54
N LEU A 26 6.32 3.78 -4.22
CA LEU A 26 5.92 5.17 -4.06
C LEU A 26 5.37 5.42 -2.65
N VAL A 27 4.53 4.53 -2.11
CA VAL A 27 4.06 4.58 -0.71
C VAL A 27 5.27 4.56 0.23
N ALA A 28 6.21 3.64 0.04
CA ALA A 28 7.40 3.55 0.88
C ALA A 28 8.24 4.83 0.85
N VAL A 29 8.46 5.40 -0.35
CA VAL A 29 9.22 6.65 -0.52
C VAL A 29 8.52 7.82 0.16
N VAL A 30 7.20 8.00 -0.05
CA VAL A 30 6.43 9.08 0.57
C VAL A 30 6.51 8.98 2.09
N VAL A 31 6.32 7.78 2.64
CA VAL A 31 6.38 7.53 4.06
C VAL A 31 7.78 7.82 4.63
N LEU A 32 8.84 7.36 3.97
CA LEU A 32 10.23 7.60 4.40
C LEU A 32 10.63 9.07 4.31
N LEU A 33 10.24 9.78 3.25
CA LEU A 33 10.52 11.21 3.11
C LEU A 33 9.85 12.02 4.23
N ARG A 34 8.61 11.67 4.60
CA ARG A 34 7.88 12.30 5.70
C ARG A 34 8.50 12.00 7.06
N LEU A 35 8.92 10.76 7.28
CA LEU A 35 9.65 10.37 8.49
C LEU A 35 10.96 11.16 8.64
N SER A 36 11.70 11.34 7.53
CA SER A 36 12.95 12.11 7.53
C SER A 36 12.72 13.60 7.77
N SER A 37 11.63 14.18 7.23
CA SER A 37 11.35 15.61 7.39
C SER A 37 10.86 16.00 8.78
N ASN A 38 10.34 15.05 9.55
CA ASN A 38 9.68 15.30 10.83
C ASN A 38 10.50 14.80 12.04
N SER A 39 11.82 14.78 11.93
CA SER A 39 12.76 14.21 12.90
C SER A 39 12.86 14.97 14.24
N GLY A 40 11.90 15.85 14.55
CA GLY A 40 11.91 16.74 15.72
C GLY A 40 10.66 16.74 16.61
N GLU A 41 9.48 16.29 16.16
CA GLU A 41 8.24 16.39 16.94
C GLU A 41 7.32 15.17 16.80
N ASP A 42 6.63 14.85 17.90
CA ASP A 42 5.67 13.77 18.10
C ASP A 42 4.76 13.52 16.88
N PHE A 43 4.81 12.31 16.33
CA PHE A 43 3.99 11.94 15.17
C PHE A 43 2.56 11.64 15.61
N ILE A 44 1.58 12.49 15.32
CA ILE A 44 0.17 12.19 15.57
C ILE A 44 -0.27 10.96 14.76
N VAL A 45 -0.66 9.86 15.43
CA VAL A 45 -1.05 8.59 14.79
C VAL A 45 -2.52 8.22 15.03
N GLN A 46 -3.12 8.72 16.10
CA GLN A 46 -4.53 8.48 16.43
C GLN A 46 -5.16 9.71 17.07
N TYR A 47 -6.34 10.08 16.58
CA TYR A 47 -7.26 10.98 17.26
C TYR A 47 -8.18 10.14 18.16
N ARG A 48 -8.11 10.35 19.48
CA ARG A 48 -9.02 9.76 20.46
C ARG A 48 -9.83 10.86 21.13
N GLU A 49 -11.13 10.87 20.88
CA GLU A 49 -12.07 11.86 21.44
C GLU A 49 -12.15 11.81 22.98
N ASN A 50 -11.77 10.68 23.58
CA ASN A 50 -11.87 10.43 25.01
C ASN A 50 -10.78 11.13 25.86
N LEU A 51 -9.88 11.92 25.26
CA LEU A 51 -8.76 12.62 25.92
C LEU A 51 -8.87 14.16 25.88
N GLY A 52 -10.00 14.71 25.42
CA GLY A 52 -10.22 16.17 25.31
C GLY A 52 -9.41 16.84 24.19
N LEU A 53 -9.19 18.16 24.30
CA LEU A 53 -8.56 19.04 23.28
C LEU A 53 -7.12 18.66 22.87
N ASN A 54 -6.53 17.64 23.52
CA ASN A 54 -5.17 17.15 23.30
C ASN A 54 -5.15 15.62 23.06
N GLY A 55 -6.21 15.08 22.45
CA GLY A 55 -6.39 13.65 22.15
C GLY A 55 -5.59 13.14 20.95
N PHE A 56 -4.42 13.71 20.69
CA PHE A 56 -3.51 13.25 19.65
C PHE A 56 -2.44 12.40 20.30
N THR A 57 -2.49 11.09 20.07
CA THR A 57 -1.41 10.20 20.53
C THR A 57 -0.26 10.26 19.54
N ALA A 58 0.91 10.67 20.05
CA ALA A 58 2.17 10.55 19.37
C ALA A 58 2.49 9.06 19.15
N GLY A 59 2.28 8.57 17.94
CA GLY A 59 2.73 7.24 17.55
C GLY A 59 4.22 7.23 17.25
N THR A 60 4.80 6.07 17.44
CA THR A 60 6.25 5.86 17.26
C THR A 60 6.53 5.67 15.77
N ALA A 61 7.79 5.85 15.32
CA ALA A 61 8.22 5.56 13.94
C ALA A 61 7.77 4.16 13.41
N LEU A 62 7.50 3.22 14.32
CA LEU A 62 6.95 1.90 14.01
C LEU A 62 5.53 1.94 13.42
N ASP A 63 4.67 2.86 13.85
CA ASP A 63 3.31 2.99 13.33
C ASP A 63 3.32 3.49 11.89
N ILE A 64 4.26 4.40 11.59
CA ILE A 64 4.50 4.89 10.23
C ILE A 64 5.07 3.77 9.34
N LEU A 65 5.98 2.95 9.88
CA LEU A 65 6.51 1.78 9.18
C LEU A 65 5.43 0.72 8.88
N SER A 66 4.39 0.64 9.71
CA SER A 66 3.27 -0.30 9.53
C SER A 66 2.49 -0.05 8.23
N PHE A 67 2.43 1.19 7.73
CA PHE A 67 1.82 1.52 6.43
C PHE A 67 2.60 0.91 5.26
N ILE A 68 3.94 0.93 5.34
CA ILE A 68 4.80 0.30 4.34
C ILE A 68 4.61 -1.22 4.38
N ALA A 69 4.63 -1.81 5.57
CA ALA A 69 4.41 -3.25 5.76
C ALA A 69 3.03 -3.68 5.23
N PHE A 70 1.99 -2.88 5.51
CA PHE A 70 0.64 -3.12 5.02
C PHE A 70 0.56 -3.05 3.49
N ALA A 71 1.12 -2.01 2.87
CA ALA A 71 1.14 -1.87 1.41
C ALA A 71 1.89 -3.04 0.73
N ALA A 72 3.04 -3.44 1.29
CA ALA A 72 3.81 -4.58 0.79
C ALA A 72 3.03 -5.90 0.92
N MET A 73 2.36 -6.12 2.05
CA MET A 73 1.54 -7.31 2.29
C MET A 73 0.36 -7.38 1.32
N VAL A 74 -0.38 -6.27 1.16
CA VAL A 74 -1.53 -6.20 0.25
C VAL A 74 -1.10 -6.48 -1.18
N ALA A 75 0.01 -5.91 -1.64
CA ALA A 75 0.53 -6.18 -2.97
C ALA A 75 0.98 -7.64 -3.12
N ALA A 76 1.71 -8.20 -2.16
CA ALA A 76 2.17 -9.58 -2.21
C ALA A 76 1.01 -10.58 -2.28
N VAL A 77 -0.02 -10.40 -1.45
CA VAL A 77 -1.22 -11.24 -1.43
C VAL A 77 -1.98 -11.12 -2.75
N ASN A 78 -2.21 -9.91 -3.25
CA ASN A 78 -2.93 -9.72 -4.50
C ASN A 78 -2.16 -10.26 -5.71
N ILE A 79 -0.83 -10.13 -5.74
CA ILE A 79 0.02 -10.74 -6.78
C ILE A 79 -0.09 -12.27 -6.73
N ALA A 80 0.02 -12.86 -5.55
CA ALA A 80 -0.09 -14.31 -5.37
C ALA A 80 -1.47 -14.85 -5.79
N ILE A 81 -2.55 -14.15 -5.42
CA ILE A 81 -3.91 -14.49 -5.83
C ILE A 81 -4.06 -14.34 -7.34
N SER A 82 -3.55 -13.25 -7.93
CA SER A 82 -3.64 -13.05 -9.37
C SER A 82 -2.96 -14.16 -10.18
N ILE A 83 -1.78 -14.61 -9.76
CA ILE A 83 -1.06 -15.71 -10.42
C ILE A 83 -1.92 -16.98 -10.42
N ARG A 84 -2.59 -17.29 -9.30
CA ARG A 84 -3.52 -18.43 -9.23
C ARG A 84 -4.76 -18.23 -10.09
N VAL A 85 -5.37 -17.05 -10.03
CA VAL A 85 -6.62 -16.74 -10.75
C VAL A 85 -6.41 -16.71 -12.26
N TYR A 86 -5.22 -16.32 -12.73
CA TYR A 86 -4.88 -16.35 -14.15
C TYR A 86 -4.88 -17.76 -14.74
N SER A 87 -4.63 -18.81 -13.93
CA SER A 87 -4.76 -20.19 -14.41
C SER A 87 -6.22 -20.61 -14.64
N LEU A 88 -7.19 -19.94 -13.99
CA LEU A 88 -8.62 -20.20 -14.18
C LEU A 88 -9.19 -19.37 -15.33
N LYS A 89 -9.09 -18.03 -15.25
CA LYS A 89 -9.59 -17.11 -16.29
C LYS A 89 -8.78 -15.82 -16.31
N HIS A 90 -8.25 -15.47 -17.48
CA HIS A 90 -7.51 -14.22 -17.73
C HIS A 90 -8.24 -12.96 -17.24
N GLN A 91 -9.55 -12.86 -17.48
CA GLN A 91 -10.34 -11.68 -17.07
C GLN A 91 -10.40 -11.48 -15.55
N LEU A 92 -10.39 -12.56 -14.77
CA LEU A 92 -10.47 -12.47 -13.30
C LEU A 92 -9.14 -11.99 -12.70
N SER A 93 -8.01 -12.33 -13.31
CA SER A 93 -6.68 -11.87 -12.89
C SER A 93 -6.54 -10.35 -13.05
N LEU A 94 -7.05 -9.79 -14.15
CA LEU A 94 -7.08 -8.34 -14.38
C LEU A 94 -7.94 -7.60 -13.34
N VAL A 95 -9.10 -8.16 -12.98
CA VAL A 95 -9.98 -7.58 -11.96
C VAL A 95 -9.29 -7.57 -10.59
N VAL A 96 -8.63 -8.67 -10.21
CA VAL A 96 -7.88 -8.75 -8.94
C VAL A 96 -6.74 -7.73 -8.90
N LEU A 97 -5.95 -7.60 -9.98
CA LEU A 97 -4.92 -6.55 -10.01
C LEU A 97 -5.50 -5.13 -10.00
N GLY A 98 -6.63 -4.90 -10.67
CA GLY A 98 -7.32 -3.61 -10.65
C GLY A 98 -7.78 -3.22 -9.24
N PHE A 99 -8.37 -4.16 -8.49
CA PHE A 99 -8.73 -3.95 -7.08
C PHE A 99 -7.51 -3.69 -6.20
N SER A 100 -6.38 -4.38 -6.45
CA SER A 100 -5.12 -4.13 -5.75
C SER A 100 -4.61 -2.69 -5.98
N VAL A 101 -4.67 -2.20 -7.21
CA VAL A 101 -4.30 -0.80 -7.53
C VAL A 101 -5.18 0.17 -6.75
N LEU A 102 -6.49 -0.06 -6.73
CA LEU A 102 -7.44 0.79 -6.00
C LEU A 102 -7.14 0.81 -4.50
N LEU A 103 -6.86 -0.36 -3.89
CA LEU A 103 -6.48 -0.46 -2.48
C LEU A 103 -5.17 0.26 -2.16
N LEU A 104 -4.16 0.15 -3.02
CA LEU A 104 -2.88 0.84 -2.83
C LEU A 104 -3.03 2.35 -2.95
N ILE A 105 -3.85 2.84 -3.90
CA ILE A 105 -4.17 4.27 -4.01
C ILE A 105 -4.88 4.77 -2.75
N LEU A 106 -5.86 4.03 -2.24
CA LEU A 106 -6.57 4.42 -1.02
C LEU A 106 -5.63 4.44 0.19
N THR A 107 -4.74 3.46 0.30
CA THR A 107 -3.70 3.39 1.34
C THR A 107 -2.78 4.61 1.27
N LEU A 108 -2.39 5.03 0.06
CA LEU A 108 -1.59 6.21 -0.15
C LEU A 108 -2.32 7.50 0.27
N ILE A 109 -3.61 7.63 -0.08
CA ILE A 109 -4.41 8.79 0.32
C ILE A 109 -4.55 8.84 1.84
N VAL A 110 -4.88 7.72 2.49
CA VAL A 110 -5.02 7.64 3.95
C VAL A 110 -3.69 7.93 4.65
N SER A 111 -2.59 7.33 4.19
CA SER A 111 -1.26 7.58 4.74
C SER A 111 -0.88 9.05 4.61
N ASN A 112 -1.10 9.66 3.44
CA ASN A 112 -0.82 11.08 3.24
C ASN A 112 -1.74 11.99 4.07
N ALA A 113 -3.02 11.67 4.20
CA ALA A 113 -3.97 12.45 5.00
C ALA A 113 -3.60 12.45 6.49
N LEU A 114 -3.19 11.30 7.03
CA LEU A 114 -2.72 11.19 8.40
C LEU A 114 -1.39 11.93 8.62
N LEU A 115 -0.48 11.87 7.65
CA LEU A 115 0.83 12.54 7.72
C LEU A 115 0.77 14.06 7.47
N VAL A 116 -0.30 14.58 6.86
CA VAL A 116 -0.53 16.03 6.66
C VAL A 116 -1.29 16.66 7.82
N LEU A 117 -2.00 15.85 8.62
CA LEU A 117 -2.69 16.33 9.83
C LEU A 117 -1.77 16.50 11.05
N GLN A 118 -0.47 16.20 10.89
CA GLN A 118 0.62 16.56 11.81
C GLN A 118 1.04 18.00 11.55
#